data_AF-A0A5P9D5V2-F1
#
_entry.id   AF-A0A5P9D5V2-F1
#
_cell.length_a   1.000
_cell.length_b   1.000
_cell.length_c   1.000
_cell.angle_alpha   90.00
_cell.angle_beta   90.00
_cell.angle_gamma   90.00
#
_symmetry.space_group_name_H-M   'P 1'
#
loop_
_entity.id
_entity.type
_entity.pdbx_description
1 polymer ?
#
loop_
_entity_poly.entity_id
_entity_poly.type
_entity_poly.pdbx_seq_one_letter_code
_entity_poly.pdbx_strand_id
1 'polypeptide(L)' 'MSETDSPKQLLHLVFGGELESPEGLTFRDLDELDIVGIYPNYAEASKAWKAKAQATVDNAHMRYFVVHLHRLLDPDTTA' A
#
# COMPACT_ATOMS: atom_id res chain seq x y z
N MET A 1 15.69 -24.13 -24.82
CA MET A 1 15.52 -22.68 -24.59
C MET A 1 14.85 -22.57 -23.23
N SER A 2 15.55 -22.03 -22.24
CA SER A 2 15.03 -21.96 -20.86
C SER A 2 13.96 -20.88 -20.79
N GLU A 3 12.69 -21.30 -20.76
CA GLU A 3 11.59 -20.43 -20.34
C GLU A 3 11.89 -19.99 -18.91
N THR A 4 12.30 -18.73 -18.80
CA THR A 4 12.58 -18.11 -17.51
C THR A 4 11.22 -17.86 -16.87
N ASP A 5 10.87 -18.69 -15.88
CA ASP A 5 9.76 -18.45 -14.95
C ASP A 5 10.01 -17.10 -14.29
N SER A 6 9.57 -16.04 -14.96
CA SER A 6 9.72 -14.68 -14.51
C SER A 6 8.74 -14.54 -13.35
N PRO A 7 9.22 -14.41 -12.10
CA PRO A 7 8.33 -14.39 -10.96
C PRO A 7 7.31 -13.28 -11.19
N LYS A 8 6.03 -13.66 -11.15
CA LYS A 8 4.90 -12.80 -11.49
C LYS A 8 5.12 -11.43 -10.81
N GLN A 9 5.24 -10.37 -11.61
CA GLN A 9 5.52 -9.03 -11.09
C GLN A 9 4.29 -8.53 -10.33
N LEU A 10 4.25 -8.79 -9.03
CA LEU A 10 3.16 -8.34 -8.16
C LEU A 10 3.59 -7.01 -7.56
N LEU A 11 3.18 -5.91 -8.19
CA LEU A 11 3.43 -4.57 -7.66
C LEU A 11 2.55 -4.30 -6.43
N HIS A 12 3.15 -3.68 -5.41
CA HIS A 12 2.49 -3.31 -4.16
C HIS A 12 2.70 -1.82 -3.90
N LEU A 13 1.62 -1.08 -3.70
CA LEU A 13 1.65 0.33 -3.31
C LEU A 13 1.53 0.42 -1.80
N VAL A 14 2.40 1.20 -1.16
CA VAL A 14 2.28 1.57 0.23
C VAL A 14 1.95 3.06 0.30
N PHE A 15 0.84 3.38 0.96
CA PHE A 15 0.43 4.75 1.22
C PHE A 15 -0.26 4.84 2.57
N GLY A 16 -0.38 6.04 3.10
CA GLY A 16 -1.08 6.30 4.36
C GLY A 16 -1.57 7.72 4.43
N GLY A 17 -2.23 8.03 5.52
CA GLY A 17 -2.76 9.35 5.78
C GLY A 17 -3.50 9.38 7.10
N GLU A 18 -3.97 10.57 7.46
CA GLU A 18 -4.75 10.75 8.67
C GLU A 18 -6.22 10.35 8.42
N LEU A 19 -6.75 9.49 9.27
CA LEU A 19 -8.14 9.05 9.23
C LEU A 19 -9.04 9.95 10.06
N GLU A 20 -10.28 10.12 9.62
CA GLU A 20 -11.30 10.83 10.40
C GLU A 20 -11.56 10.13 11.75
N SER A 21 -11.61 8.79 11.73
CA SER A 21 -11.72 7.96 12.93
C SER A 21 -10.74 6.78 12.88
N PRO A 22 -10.21 6.32 14.03
CA PRO A 22 -9.27 5.18 14.08
C PRO A 22 -9.89 3.85 13.64
N GLU A 23 -11.22 3.76 13.63
CA GLU A 23 -12.01 2.57 13.29
C GLU A 23 -12.47 2.58 11.82
N GLY A 24 -12.43 3.74 11.16
CA GLY A 24 -12.86 3.93 9.78
C GLY A 24 -11.74 3.74 8.76
N LEU A 25 -12.13 3.88 7.49
CA LEU A 25 -11.21 3.92 6.33
C LEU A 25 -11.31 5.24 5.57
N THR A 26 -11.98 6.24 6.17
CA THR A 26 -12.14 7.57 5.58
C THR A 26 -10.95 8.43 5.97
N PHE A 27 -10.20 8.90 4.98
CA PHE A 27 -9.14 9.87 5.17
C PHE A 27 -9.75 11.24 5.43
N ARG A 28 -9.20 11.95 6.42
CA ARG A 28 -9.60 13.31 6.78
C ARG A 28 -9.24 14.29 5.68
N ASP A 29 -8.05 14.12 5.11
CA ASP A 29 -7.55 14.94 4.02
C ASP A 29 -6.91 14.04 2.95
N LEU A 30 -7.35 14.21 1.71
CA LEU A 30 -6.85 13.45 0.55
C LEU A 30 -5.61 14.11 -0.07
N ASP A 31 -5.40 15.41 0.15
CA ASP A 31 -4.23 16.14 -0.33
C ASP A 31 -3.00 15.86 0.54
N GLU A 32 -3.21 15.51 1.82
CA GLU A 32 -2.14 15.13 2.77
C GLU A 32 -1.83 13.63 2.81
N LEU A 33 -2.23 12.85 1.79
CA LEU A 33 -1.87 11.44 1.71
C LEU A 33 -0.35 11.25 1.56
N ASP A 34 0.27 10.48 2.46
CA ASP A 34 1.68 10.09 2.36
C ASP A 34 1.82 8.87 1.46
N ILE A 35 2.37 9.08 0.26
CA ILE A 35 2.74 8.00 -0.65
C ILE A 35 4.16 7.56 -0.34
N VAL A 36 4.29 6.39 0.28
CA VAL A 36 5.59 5.83 0.69
C VAL A 36 6.35 5.30 -0.52
N GLY A 37 5.67 4.60 -1.43
CA GLY A 37 6.27 4.09 -2.67
C GLY A 37 5.64 2.81 -3.21
N ILE A 38 6.16 2.36 -4.35
CA ILE A 38 5.76 1.12 -5.02
C ILE A 38 6.90 0.10 -4.92
N TYR A 39 6.55 -1.12 -4.52
CA TYR A 39 7.50 -2.19 -4.23
C TYR A 39 7.26 -3.42 -5.11
N PRO A 40 8.33 -4.18 -5.45
CA PRO A 40 8.25 -5.31 -6.37
C PRO A 40 7.67 -6.59 -5.75
N ASN A 41 7.49 -6.64 -4.43
CA ASN A 41 6.92 -7.77 -3.71
C ASN A 41 6.31 -7.35 -2.37
N TYR A 42 5.50 -8.23 -1.77
CA TYR A 42 4.80 -7.96 -0.51
C TYR A 42 5.77 -7.80 0.68
N ALA A 43 6.88 -8.53 0.71
CA ALA A 43 7.82 -8.49 1.84
C ALA A 43 8.47 -7.10 1.98
N GLU A 44 8.93 -6.52 0.87
CA GLU A 44 9.49 -5.18 0.82
C GLU A 44 8.43 -4.11 1.13
N ALA A 45 7.22 -4.27 0.61
CA ALA A 45 6.09 -3.38 0.91
C ALA A 45 5.72 -3.40 2.41
N SER A 46 5.62 -4.60 3.01
CA SER A 46 5.31 -4.77 4.43
C SER A 46 6.41 -4.20 5.32
N LYS A 47 7.68 -4.32 4.92
CA LYS A 47 8.80 -3.70 5.63
C LYS A 47 8.69 -2.17 5.62
N ALA A 48 8.41 -1.58 4.47
CA ALA A 48 8.22 -0.13 4.35
C ALA A 48 7.00 0.37 5.14
N TRP A 49 5.87 -0.32 5.02
CA TRP A 49 4.66 -0.06 5.80
C TRP A 49 4.93 -0.11 7.30
N LYS A 50 5.61 -1.16 7.79
CA LYS A 50 5.92 -1.32 9.20
C LYS A 50 6.82 -0.19 9.71
N ALA A 51 7.84 0.20 8.95
CA ALA A 51 8.72 1.30 9.31
C ALA A 51 7.95 2.62 9.45
N LYS A 52 7.06 2.92 8.50
CA LYS A 52 6.22 4.12 8.51
C LYS A 52 5.18 4.11 9.62
N ALA A 53 4.47 2.99 9.80
CA ALA A 53 3.49 2.83 10.88
C ALA A 53 4.12 2.94 12.27
N GLN A 54 5.35 2.42 12.46
CA GLN A 54 6.09 2.57 13.72
C GLN A 54 6.56 4.00 13.95
N ALA A 55 6.94 4.72 12.90
CA ALA A 55 7.36 6.12 12.99
C ALA A 55 6.20 7.06 13.35
N THR A 56 4.96 6.68 13.06
CA THR A 56 3.76 7.49 13.32
C THR A 56 2.92 6.97 14.50
N VAL A 57 3.51 6.20 15.41
CA VAL A 57 2.80 5.60 16.56
C VAL A 57 2.14 6.65 17.47
N ASP A 58 2.72 7.85 17.53
CA ASP A 58 2.22 8.96 18.35
C ASP A 58 0.96 9.62 17.76
N ASN A 59 0.66 9.39 16.48
CA ASN A 59 -0.57 9.86 15.84
C ASN A 59 -1.58 8.72 15.70
N ALA A 60 -2.58 8.70 16.59
CA ALA A 60 -3.62 7.67 16.63
C ALA A 60 -4.50 7.59 15.37
N HIS A 61 -4.54 8.67 14.58
CA HIS A 61 -5.31 8.73 13.33
C HIS A 61 -4.48 8.40 12.09
N MET A 62 -3.14 8.42 12.20
CA MET A 62 -2.26 8.14 11.08
C MET A 62 -2.20 6.65 10.80
N ARG A 63 -2.63 6.24 9.61
CA ARG A 63 -2.66 4.81 9.25
C ARG A 63 -2.12 4.60 7.85
N TYR A 64 -1.30 3.56 7.71
CA TYR A 64 -0.73 3.14 6.43
C TYR A 64 -1.36 1.82 5.99
N PHE A 65 -1.44 1.65 4.67
CA PHE A 65 -2.04 0.52 3.99
C PHE A 65 -1.10 -0.01 2.90
N VAL A 66 -1.22 -1.30 2.62
CA VAL A 66 -0.53 -1.97 1.51
C VAL A 66 -1.58 -2.44 0.51
N VAL A 67 -1.53 -1.92 -0.72
CA VAL A 67 -2.46 -2.28 -1.79
C VAL A 67 -1.77 -3.08 -2.87
N HIS A 68 -2.45 -4.15 -3.30
CA HIS A 68 -2.01 -5.06 -4.33
C HIS A 68 -2.40 -4.51 -5.71
N LEU A 69 -1.54 -3.69 -6.32
CA LEU A 69 -1.81 -3.06 -7.62
C LEU A 69 -2.04 -4.09 -8.73
N HIS A 70 -1.39 -5.25 -8.64
CA HIS A 70 -1.53 -6.32 -9.64
C HIS A 70 -2.95 -6.89 -9.79
N ARG A 71 -3.86 -6.64 -8.84
CA ARG A 71 -5.30 -7.01 -8.95
C ARG A 71 -6.16 -5.88 -9.51
N LEU A 72 -5.63 -4.66 -9.59
CA LEU A 72 -6.37 -3.43 -9.94
C LEU A 72 -5.99 -2.89 -11.32
N LEU A 73 -4.85 -3.32 -11.87
CA LEU A 73 -4.34 -2.86 -13.18
C LEU A 73 -5.19 -3.32 -14.38
N ASP A 74 -6.12 -4.24 -14.18
CA ASP A 74 -7.02 -4.72 -15.22
C ASP A 74 -8.48 -4.48 -14.80
N PRO A 75 -9.00 -3.25 -14.95
CA PRO A 75 -10.36 -2.90 -14.53
C PRO A 75 -11.45 -3.60 -15.35
N ASP A 76 -11.12 -4.20 -16.50
CA ASP A 76 -12.06 -4.86 -17.42
C ASP A 76 -12.16 -6.39 -17.23
N THR A 77 -11.34 -7.01 -16.37
CA THR A 77 -11.27 -8.49 -16.24
C THR A 77 -12.16 -9.05 -15.11
N THR A 78 -13.13 -8.29 -14.58
CA THR A 78 -14.21 -8.86 -13.75
C THR A 78 -15.52 -8.12 -13.97
N ALA A 79 -16.33 -8.65 -14.89
CA ALA A 79 -17.79 -8.53 -14.90
C ALA A 79 -18.39 -9.92 -14.65
#